data_AF-A0A973MYM6-F1
#
_entry.id   AF-A0A973MYM6-F1
#
_cell.length_a   1.000
_cell.length_b   1.000
_cell.length_c   1.000
_cell.angle_alpha   90.00
_cell.angle_beta   90.00
_cell.angle_gamma   90.00
#
_symmetry.space_group_name_H-M   'P 1'
#
loop_
_entity.id
_entity.type
_entity.pdbx_description
1 polymer ?
#
loop_
_entity_poly.entity_id
_entity_poly.type
_entity_poly.pdbx_seq_one_letter_code
_entity_poly.pdbx_strand_id
1 'polypeptide(L)'
;MMFTDQRVPVSFSLDKKMYAGLERRAQAMGKKPAEYIRLLTEAAYLARVGREKQVLSSDRDLDDAVRAVFCLAGEFSTAAIAKVTGLTEGLVIDILRGFKIAAADLRRGA
;
A
#
# COMPACT_ATOMS: atom_id res chain seq x y z
N MET A 1 -22.67 -7.37 5.39
CA MET A 1 -22.34 -7.07 6.81
C MET A 1 -21.51 -5.80 6.81
N MET A 2 -22.04 -4.68 7.32
CA MET A 2 -21.31 -3.41 7.39
C MET A 2 -20.34 -3.49 8.57
N PHE A 3 -19.04 -3.55 8.30
CA PHE A 3 -18.02 -3.34 9.33
C PHE A 3 -18.02 -1.85 9.66
N THR A 4 -18.64 -1.46 10.76
CA THR A 4 -18.38 -0.15 11.37
C THR A 4 -16.90 -0.07 11.67
N ASP A 5 -16.21 0.95 11.12
CA ASP A 5 -14.79 1.26 11.37
C ASP A 5 -14.63 1.74 12.82
N GLN A 6 -14.80 0.82 13.75
CA GLN A 6 -14.76 1.10 15.18
C GLN A 6 -13.31 1.13 15.62
N ARG A 7 -12.79 2.35 15.78
CA ARG A 7 -11.44 2.57 16.30
C ARG A 7 -11.39 2.21 17.78
N VAL A 8 -10.45 1.33 18.14
CA VAL A 8 -10.18 0.95 19.53
C VAL A 8 -9.01 1.81 20.05
N PRO A 9 -9.15 2.51 21.19
CA PRO A 9 -8.07 3.30 21.75
C PRO A 9 -6.96 2.39 22.31
N VAL A 10 -5.72 2.72 22.01
CA VAL A 10 -4.52 2.04 22.53
C VAL A 10 -3.60 3.09 23.15
N SER A 11 -3.10 2.83 24.36
CA SER A 11 -2.16 3.69 25.07
C SER A 11 -0.82 3.00 25.29
N PHE A 12 0.26 3.76 25.20
CA PHE A 12 1.62 3.34 25.55
C PHE A 12 2.46 4.57 25.86
N SER A 13 3.58 4.35 26.56
CA SER A 13 4.54 5.40 26.90
C SER A 13 5.70 5.43 25.93
N LEU A 14 6.27 6.61 25.70
CA LEU A 14 7.46 6.82 24.90
C LEU A 14 8.55 7.47 25.75
N ASP A 15 9.80 7.11 25.48
CA ASP A 15 10.93 7.85 26.02
C ASP A 15 10.91 9.30 25.53
N LYS A 16 11.35 10.23 26.38
CA LYS A 16 11.36 11.67 26.06
C LYS A 16 12.07 11.98 24.74
N LYS A 17 13.21 11.31 24.47
CA LYS A 17 13.97 11.48 23.23
C LYS A 17 13.18 11.02 22.00
N MET A 18 12.47 9.91 22.12
CA MET A 18 11.64 9.36 21.05
C MET A 18 10.44 10.27 20.78
N TYR A 19 9.76 10.73 21.83
CA TYR A 19 8.64 11.67 21.71
C TYR A 19 9.08 12.98 21.03
N ALA A 20 10.21 13.56 21.43
CA ALA A 20 10.73 14.78 20.80
C ALA A 20 11.04 14.60 19.30
N GLY A 21 11.57 13.43 18.91
CA GLY A 21 11.79 13.09 17.51
C GLY A 21 10.49 12.90 16.72
N LEU A 22 9.51 12.25 17.33
CA LEU A 22 8.16 12.08 16.76
C LEU A 22 7.47 13.42 16.54
N GLU A 23 7.49 14.29 17.55
CA GLU A 23 6.85 15.61 17.51
C GLU A 23 7.44 16.48 16.40
N ARG A 24 8.77 16.54 16.28
CA ARG A 24 9.44 17.29 15.21
C ARG A 24 9.00 16.83 13.81
N ARG A 25 8.92 15.52 13.58
CA ARG A 25 8.50 14.95 12.29
C ARG A 25 7.01 15.18 12.02
N ALA A 26 6.17 15.04 13.04
CA ALA A 26 4.74 15.31 12.93
C ALA A 26 4.47 16.78 12.58
N GLN A 27 5.16 17.72 13.23
CA GLN A 27 5.08 19.16 12.96
C GLN A 27 5.48 19.50 11.53
N ALA A 28 6.58 18.92 11.02
CA ALA A 28 7.02 19.11 9.64
C ALA A 28 5.97 18.67 8.59
N MET A 29 5.04 17.80 8.99
CA MET A 29 3.94 17.29 8.16
C MET A 29 2.57 17.92 8.49
N GLY A 30 2.52 18.91 9.38
CA GLY A 30 1.27 19.54 9.82
C GLY A 30 0.34 18.60 10.61
N LYS A 31 0.89 17.57 11.28
CA LYS A 31 0.14 16.54 12.01
C LYS A 31 0.35 16.62 13.51
N LYS A 32 -0.62 16.09 14.28
CA LYS A 32 -0.45 15.86 15.72
C LYS A 32 0.46 14.63 15.94
N PRO A 33 1.28 14.59 17.01
CA PRO A 33 2.14 13.43 17.29
C PRO A 33 1.38 12.09 17.36
N ALA A 34 0.19 12.09 17.97
CA ALA A 34 -0.69 10.93 18.06
C ALA A 34 -1.18 10.43 16.68
N GLU A 35 -1.45 11.34 15.75
CA GLU A 35 -1.85 10.98 14.39
C GLU A 35 -0.66 10.40 13.62
N TYR A 36 0.52 10.99 13.78
CA TYR A 36 1.72 10.52 13.11
C TYR A 36 2.16 9.14 13.60
N ILE A 37 2.13 8.89 14.91
CA ILE A 37 2.47 7.56 15.44
C ILE A 37 1.45 6.50 15.03
N ARG A 38 0.17 6.85 14.91
CA ARG A 38 -0.85 5.95 14.34
C ARG A 38 -0.45 5.50 12.94
N LEU A 39 -0.05 6.43 12.07
CA LEU A 39 0.40 6.11 10.70
C LEU A 39 1.64 5.21 10.70
N LEU A 40 2.61 5.49 11.57
CA LEU A 40 3.80 4.65 11.71
C LEU A 40 3.45 3.23 12.17
N THR A 41 2.55 3.10 13.14
CA THR A 41 2.08 1.79 13.64
C THR A 41 1.31 1.04 12.57
N GLU A 42 0.44 1.70 11.81
CA GLU A 42 -0.30 1.10 10.70
C GLU A 42 0.64 0.59 9.61
N ALA A 43 1.61 1.41 9.18
CA ALA A 43 2.61 1.03 8.21
C ALA A 43 3.51 -0.13 8.71
N ALA A 44 3.95 -0.07 9.97
CA ALA A 44 4.76 -1.12 10.58
C ALA A 44 3.97 -2.44 10.71
N TYR A 45 2.70 -2.37 11.09
CA TYR A 45 1.82 -3.53 11.19
C TYR A 45 1.61 -4.17 9.81
N LEU A 46 1.27 -3.38 8.80
CA LEU A 46 1.10 -3.86 7.43
C LEU A 46 2.40 -4.46 6.87
N ALA A 47 3.55 -3.83 7.13
CA ALA A 47 4.84 -4.38 6.71
C ALA A 47 5.17 -5.69 7.43
N ARG A 48 4.88 -5.80 8.73
CA ARG A 48 5.16 -7.00 9.53
C ARG A 48 4.23 -8.16 9.16
N VAL A 49 2.93 -7.88 9.08
CA VAL A 49 1.90 -8.87 8.73
C VAL A 49 1.96 -9.24 7.25
N GLY A 50 2.28 -8.29 6.36
CA GLY A 50 2.51 -8.57 4.95
C GLY A 50 3.64 -9.56 4.73
N ARG A 51 4.74 -9.43 5.50
CA ARG A 51 5.83 -10.42 5.53
C ARG A 51 5.39 -11.79 6.07
N GLU A 52 4.58 -11.81 7.12
CA GLU A 52 4.07 -13.07 7.69
C GLU A 52 3.09 -13.80 6.77
N LYS A 53 2.32 -13.05 5.98
CA LYS A 53 1.33 -13.58 5.04
C LYS A 53 1.88 -13.91 3.65
N GLN A 54 3.21 -13.88 3.45
CA GLN A 54 3.84 -14.08 2.14
C GLN A 54 3.23 -13.21 1.02
N VAL A 55 2.81 -12.00 1.35
CA VAL A 55 2.41 -11.04 0.30
C VAL A 55 3.71 -10.59 -0.35
N LEU A 56 3.95 -11.09 -1.57
CA LEU A 56 5.03 -10.79 -2.53
C LEU A 56 5.89 -9.59 -2.06
N SER A 57 6.95 -9.87 -1.30
CA SER A 57 7.68 -8.85 -0.53
C SER A 57 9.10 -8.59 -1.03
N SER A 58 9.45 -9.08 -2.22
CA SER A 58 10.60 -8.56 -2.96
C SER A 58 10.15 -7.69 -4.14
N ASP A 59 10.92 -6.65 -4.47
CA ASP A 59 10.70 -5.84 -5.69
C ASP A 59 10.57 -6.72 -6.94
N ARG A 60 11.31 -7.82 -6.98
CA ARG A 60 11.25 -8.80 -8.07
C ARG A 60 9.88 -9.46 -8.17
N ASP A 61 9.28 -9.83 -7.04
CA ASP A 61 7.96 -10.44 -7.02
C ASP A 61 6.88 -9.45 -7.51
N LEU A 62 7.07 -8.17 -7.19
CA LEU A 62 6.21 -7.10 -7.68
C LEU A 62 6.38 -6.91 -9.19
N ASP A 63 7.61 -6.89 -9.70
CA ASP A 63 7.92 -6.79 -11.12
C ASP A 63 7.32 -7.96 -11.92
N ASP A 64 7.46 -9.19 -11.40
CA ASP A 64 6.91 -10.39 -12.02
C ASP A 64 5.38 -10.35 -12.04
N ALA A 65 4.73 -9.88 -10.96
CA ALA A 65 3.29 -9.69 -10.91
C ALA A 65 2.80 -8.62 -11.91
N VAL A 66 3.48 -7.48 -11.98
CA VAL A 66 3.17 -6.38 -12.91
C VAL A 66 3.33 -6.87 -14.35
N ARG A 67 4.41 -7.59 -14.67
CA ARG A 67 4.65 -8.17 -16.00
C ARG A 67 3.58 -9.19 -16.38
N ALA A 68 3.18 -10.07 -15.45
CA ALA A 68 2.12 -11.05 -15.69
C ALA A 68 0.77 -10.38 -16.00
N VAL A 69 0.38 -9.36 -15.24
CA VAL A 69 -0.84 -8.57 -15.50
C VAL A 69 -0.76 -7.85 -16.83
N PHE A 70 0.41 -7.30 -17.18
CA PHE A 70 0.62 -6.60 -18.45
C PHE A 70 0.40 -7.52 -19.66
N CYS A 71 0.93 -8.74 -19.64
CA CYS A 71 0.77 -9.70 -20.73
C CYS A 71 -0.70 -10.09 -21.00
N LEU A 72 -1.58 -9.94 -20.00
CA LEU A 72 -2.99 -10.30 -20.10
C LEU A 72 -3.92 -9.09 -20.29
N ALA A 73 -3.38 -7.87 -20.22
CA ALA A 73 -4.15 -6.65 -20.31
C ALA A 73 -4.76 -6.47 -21.71
N GLY A 74 -6.04 -6.09 -21.78
CA GLY A 74 -6.76 -5.81 -23.03
C GLY A 74 -7.52 -7.01 -23.62
N GLU A 75 -7.06 -8.23 -23.36
CA GLU A 75 -7.68 -9.47 -23.85
C GLU A 75 -8.60 -10.14 -22.81
N PHE A 76 -8.35 -9.89 -21.52
CA PHE A 76 -9.06 -10.53 -20.41
C PHE A 76 -9.66 -9.51 -19.43
N SER A 77 -10.74 -9.92 -18.75
CA SER A 77 -11.33 -9.12 -17.66
C SER A 77 -10.45 -9.15 -16.41
N THR A 78 -10.59 -8.14 -15.53
CA THR A 78 -9.84 -8.03 -14.27
C THR A 78 -10.02 -9.26 -13.38
N ALA A 79 -11.24 -9.79 -13.29
CA ALA A 79 -11.54 -11.00 -12.55
C ALA A 79 -10.86 -12.25 -13.14
N ALA A 80 -10.79 -12.37 -14.47
CA ALA A 80 -10.10 -13.49 -15.13
C ALA A 80 -8.59 -13.42 -14.90
N ILE A 81 -8.00 -12.22 -15.00
CA ILE A 81 -6.58 -11.99 -14.71
C ILE A 81 -6.27 -12.35 -13.25
N ALA A 82 -7.04 -11.84 -12.30
CA ALA A 82 -6.88 -12.14 -10.87
C ALA A 82 -6.91 -13.65 -10.59
N LYS A 83 -7.83 -14.37 -11.24
CA LYS A 83 -7.95 -15.82 -11.12
C LYS A 83 -6.70 -16.56 -11.61
N VAL A 84 -6.12 -16.18 -12.75
CA VAL A 84 -4.97 -16.90 -13.34
C VAL A 84 -3.63 -16.51 -12.74
N THR A 85 -3.49 -15.27 -12.24
CA THR A 85 -2.25 -14.80 -11.60
C THR A 85 -2.21 -15.08 -10.10
N GLY A 86 -3.34 -15.45 -9.48
CA GLY A 86 -3.45 -15.60 -8.03
C GLY A 86 -3.41 -14.29 -7.26
N LEU A 87 -3.48 -13.15 -7.96
CA LEU A 87 -3.53 -11.82 -7.35
C LEU A 87 -4.96 -11.47 -6.93
N THR A 88 -5.11 -10.50 -6.02
CA THR A 88 -6.42 -9.95 -5.73
C THR A 88 -6.91 -9.09 -6.90
N GLU A 89 -8.21 -9.09 -7.17
CA GLU A 89 -8.77 -8.27 -8.25
C GLU A 89 -8.52 -6.76 -8.04
N GLY A 90 -8.55 -6.30 -6.79
CA GLY A 90 -8.20 -4.92 -6.44
C GLY A 90 -6.77 -4.56 -6.88
N LEU A 91 -5.80 -5.44 -6.62
CA LEU A 91 -4.41 -5.24 -7.04
C LEU A 91 -4.27 -5.21 -8.58
N VAL A 92 -5.00 -6.07 -9.30
CA VAL A 92 -5.03 -6.05 -10.77
C VAL A 92 -5.57 -4.71 -11.28
N ILE A 93 -6.66 -4.20 -10.69
CA ILE A 93 -7.24 -2.90 -11.06
C ILE A 93 -6.23 -1.77 -10.83
N ASP A 94 -5.53 -1.77 -9.70
CA ASP A 94 -4.56 -0.73 -9.37
C ASP A 94 -3.34 -0.76 -10.31
N ILE A 95 -2.83 -1.95 -10.65
CA ILE A 95 -1.75 -2.12 -11.64
C ILE A 95 -2.18 -1.57 -13.01
N LEU A 96 -3.35 -1.96 -13.51
CA LEU A 96 -3.87 -1.48 -14.80
C LEU A 96 -4.13 0.03 -14.81
N ARG A 97 -4.55 0.60 -13.67
CA ARG A 97 -4.70 2.06 -13.51
C ARG A 97 -3.34 2.75 -13.58
N GLY A 98 -2.33 2.22 -12.90
CA GLY A 98 -0.96 2.73 -12.96
C GLY A 98 -0.44 2.79 -14.40
N PHE A 99 -0.71 1.75 -15.20
CA PHE A 99 -0.34 1.74 -16.63
C PHE A 99 -1.01 2.83 -17.44
N LYS A 100 -2.31 3.12 -17.21
CA LYS A 100 -3.00 4.21 -17.92
C LYS A 100 -2.36 5.57 -17.63
N ILE A 101 -1.91 5.78 -16.40
CA ILE A 101 -1.21 7.00 -15.99
C ILE A 101 0.15 7.07 -16.68
N ALA A 102 0.97 6.02 -16.55
CA ALA A 102 2.30 5.97 -17.17
C ALA A 102 2.25 6.14 -18.70
N ALA A 103 1.28 5.50 -19.37
CA ALA A 103 1.06 5.67 -20.80
C ALA A 103 0.62 7.08 -21.18
N ALA A 104 -0.19 7.74 -20.35
CA ALA A 104 -0.59 9.13 -20.57
C ALA A 104 0.61 10.08 -20.40
N ASP A 105 1.48 9.84 -19.43
CA ASP A 105 2.66 10.66 -19.18
C ASP A 105 3.72 10.50 -20.29
N LEU A 106 3.96 9.26 -20.75
CA LEU A 106 4.82 9.00 -21.91
C LEU A 106 4.33 9.70 -23.19
N ARG A 107 3.01 9.80 -23.39
CA ARG A 107 2.42 10.52 -24.53
C ARG A 107 2.51 12.04 -24.41
N ARG A 108 2.65 12.58 -23.20
CA ARG A 108 2.80 14.03 -22.95
C ARG A 108 4.24 14.49 -23.01
N GLY A 109 5.19 13.58 -22.77
CA GLY A 109 6.62 13.83 -22.86
C GLY A 109 7.25 13.47 -24.22
N ALA A 110 6.45 13.01 -25.20
CA ALA A 110 6.87 12.68 -26.56
C ALA A 110 6.42 13.75 -27.56
#